data_AF-A0A1F9U028-F1
#
_entry.id   AF-A0A1F9U028-F1
#
_cell.length_a   1.000
_cell.length_b   1.000
_cell.length_c   1.000
_cell.angle_alpha   90.00
_cell.angle_beta   90.00
_cell.angle_gamma   90.00
#
_symmetry.space_group_name_H-M   'P 1'
#
loop_
_entity.id
_entity.type
_entity.pdbx_description
1 polymer ?
#
loop_
_entity_poly.entity_id
_entity_poly.type
_entity_poly.pdbx_seq_one_letter_code
_entity_poly.pdbx_strand_id
1 'polypeptide(L)'
;MRHEISLYIQEIQDPRLGFVTVTGVEVSYDLGDAKVFFSVLGTDEERDVSSRILAGSVPALRHSLGRKLESLYRIPTIRFVYDSTPERAQRVEELLHRISSETVPDSAVPAPRDEGPVRKTPGKSSRNGKRPGKASQAGS
;
A
#
# COMPACT_ATOMS: atom_id res chain seq x y z
N MET A 1 16.39 -4.82 -19.24
CA MET A 1 17.51 -4.34 -18.38
C MET A 1 17.21 -4.48 -16.89
N ARG A 2 16.17 -3.82 -16.34
CA ARG A 2 15.79 -3.95 -14.90
C ARG A 2 15.66 -5.41 -14.45
N HIS A 3 14.89 -6.22 -15.19
CA HIS A 3 14.66 -7.62 -14.85
C HIS A 3 15.97 -8.41 -14.74
N GLU A 4 16.85 -8.30 -15.74
CA GLU A 4 18.16 -8.98 -15.73
C GLU A 4 19.07 -8.54 -14.58
N ILE A 5 19.07 -7.24 -14.26
CA ILE A 5 19.83 -6.73 -13.11
C ILE A 5 19.28 -7.31 -11.80
N SER A 6 17.95 -7.38 -11.67
CA SER A 6 17.31 -7.97 -10.49
C SER A 6 17.66 -9.45 -10.33
N LEU A 7 17.64 -10.23 -11.42
CA LEU A 7 18.04 -11.64 -11.40
C LEU A 7 19.51 -11.80 -11.02
N TYR A 8 20.39 -10.98 -11.60
CA TYR A 8 21.81 -11.02 -11.27
C TYR A 8 22.08 -10.73 -9.79
N ILE A 9 21.40 -9.74 -9.20
CA ILE A 9 21.56 -9.43 -7.77
C ILE A 9 21.13 -10.60 -6.89
N GLN A 10 20.08 -11.33 -7.26
CA GLN A 10 19.64 -12.53 -6.54
C GLN A 10 20.62 -13.70 -6.66
N GLU A 11 21.44 -13.74 -7.72
CA GLU A 11 22.48 -14.75 -7.92
C GLU A 11 23.76 -14.46 -7.10
N ILE A 12 23.90 -13.26 -6.52
CA ILE A 12 25.08 -12.91 -5.70
C ILE A 12 25.01 -13.66 -4.37
N GLN A 13 25.85 -14.68 -4.23
CA GLN A 13 26.01 -15.42 -2.98
C GLN A 13 27.07 -14.75 -2.09
N ASP A 14 26.72 -13.63 -1.48
CA ASP A 14 27.55 -12.99 -0.44
C ASP A 14 26.74 -12.89 0.87
N PRO A 15 27.16 -13.55 1.97
CA PRO A 15 26.45 -13.48 3.25
C PRO A 15 26.45 -12.09 3.88
N ARG A 16 27.29 -11.16 3.40
CA ARG A 16 27.32 -9.76 3.83
C ARG A 16 26.39 -8.87 3.02
N LEU A 17 25.83 -9.36 1.93
CA LEU A 17 24.83 -8.65 1.15
C LEU A 17 23.50 -8.76 1.89
N GLY A 18 22.98 -7.61 2.34
CA GLY A 18 21.65 -7.54 2.95
C GLY A 18 20.55 -7.87 1.95
N PHE A 19 19.29 -7.80 2.39
CA PHE A 19 18.17 -8.02 1.49
C PHE A 19 17.98 -6.81 0.56
N VAL A 20 18.59 -6.88 -0.63
CA VAL A 20 18.59 -5.81 -1.65
C VAL A 20 17.42 -5.98 -2.62
N THR A 21 16.70 -4.89 -2.89
CA THR A 21 15.64 -4.84 -3.91
C THR A 21 15.91 -3.73 -4.92
N VAL A 22 15.65 -3.98 -6.21
CA VAL A 22 15.75 -2.98 -7.28
C VAL A 22 14.43 -2.24 -7.46
N THR A 23 14.39 -0.97 -7.10
CA THR A 23 13.19 -0.12 -7.19
C THR A 23 13.03 0.45 -8.60
N GLY A 24 14.12 0.79 -9.28
CA GLY A 24 14.07 1.39 -10.61
C GLY A 24 15.40 1.34 -11.36
N VAL A 25 15.35 1.59 -12.67
CA VAL A 25 16.54 1.75 -13.51
C VAL A 25 16.29 2.90 -14.48
N GLU A 26 17.14 3.92 -14.44
CA GLU A 26 17.18 5.00 -15.42
C GLU A 26 18.37 4.80 -16.35
N VAL A 27 18.12 4.79 -17.65
CA VAL A 27 19.17 4.68 -18.66
C VAL A 27 19.19 5.97 -19.47
N SER A 28 20.36 6.54 -19.66
CA SER A 28 20.55 7.71 -20.52
C SER A 28 20.18 7.39 -21.96
N TYR A 29 19.68 8.40 -22.69
CA TYR A 29 19.22 8.26 -24.07
C TYR A 29 20.32 7.74 -25.01
N ASP A 30 21.57 8.09 -24.73
CA ASP A 30 22.77 7.69 -25.47
C ASP A 30 23.36 6.33 -25.02
N LEU A 31 22.72 5.64 -24.07
CA LEU A 31 23.23 4.40 -23.46
C LEU A 31 24.65 4.55 -22.87
N GLY A 32 25.07 5.77 -22.52
CA GLY A 32 26.37 6.01 -21.88
C GLY A 32 26.37 5.62 -20.40
N ASP A 33 25.26 5.94 -19.72
CA ASP A 33 25.08 5.80 -18.28
C ASP A 33 23.76 5.12 -17.93
N ALA A 34 23.79 4.26 -16.91
CA ALA A 34 22.61 3.66 -16.30
C ALA A 34 22.68 3.80 -14.77
N LYS A 35 21.66 4.41 -14.18
CA LYS A 35 21.46 4.51 -12.74
C LYS A 35 20.51 3.40 -12.31
N VAL A 36 20.95 2.56 -11.38
CA VAL A 36 20.14 1.50 -10.80
C VAL A 36 19.79 1.92 -9.38
N PHE A 37 18.50 2.14 -9.14
CA PHE A 37 17.98 2.47 -7.83
C PHE A 37 17.71 1.20 -7.04
N PHE A 38 18.24 1.13 -5.82
CA PHE A 38 18.09 -0.02 -4.94
C PHE A 38 17.76 0.41 -3.51
N SER A 39 17.00 -0.43 -2.82
CA SER A 39 16.76 -0.32 -1.38
C SER A 39 17.37 -1.52 -0.67
N VAL A 40 17.77 -1.34 0.59
CA VAL A 40 18.28 -2.41 1.45
C VAL A 40 17.37 -2.50 2.66
N LEU A 41 16.83 -3.68 2.91
CA LEU A 41 16.13 -3.95 4.16
C LEU A 41 17.18 -4.36 5.21
N GLY A 42 17.52 -3.43 6.11
CA GLY A 42 18.60 -3.61 7.08
C GLY A 42 19.00 -2.32 7.81
N THR A 43 20.13 -2.34 8.50
CA THR A 43 20.74 -1.16 9.13
C THR A 43 21.54 -0.31 8.15
N ASP A 44 21.93 0.91 8.56
CA ASP A 44 22.79 1.77 7.75
C ASP A 44 24.16 1.12 7.46
N GLU A 45 24.71 0.33 8.39
CA GLU A 45 25.94 -0.42 8.15
C GLU A 45 25.75 -1.50 7.07
N GLU A 46 24.64 -2.23 7.10
CA GLU A 46 24.32 -3.24 6.08
C GLU A 46 24.09 -2.60 4.72
N ARG A 47 23.51 -1.40 4.68
CA ARG A 47 23.37 -0.60 3.47
C ARG A 47 24.73 -0.21 2.90
N ASP A 48 25.65 0.29 3.72
CA ASP A 48 27.00 0.69 3.29
C ASP A 48 27.79 -0.51 2.76
N VAL A 49 27.72 -1.64 3.45
CA VAL A 49 28.35 -2.89 3.01
C VAL A 49 27.76 -3.36 1.69
N SER A 50 26.43 -3.40 1.58
CA SER A 50 25.73 -3.80 0.36
C SER A 50 26.07 -2.88 -0.81
N SER A 51 26.15 -1.57 -0.60
CA SER A 51 26.54 -0.60 -1.63
C SER A 51 27.96 -0.87 -2.16
N ARG A 52 28.90 -1.26 -1.30
CA ARG A 52 30.27 -1.60 -1.70
C ARG A 52 30.33 -2.90 -2.49
N ILE A 53 29.59 -3.92 -2.05
CA ILE A 53 29.50 -5.21 -2.75
C ILE A 53 28.91 -5.01 -4.15
N LEU A 54 27.80 -4.27 -4.25
CA LEU A 54 27.16 -3.96 -5.53
C LEU A 54 28.07 -3.14 -6.44
N ALA A 55 28.79 -2.15 -5.91
CA ALA A 55 29.78 -1.39 -6.70
C ALA A 55 30.90 -2.30 -7.23
N GLY A 56 31.37 -3.25 -6.42
CA GLY A 56 32.39 -4.23 -6.81
C GLY A 56 31.90 -5.25 -7.84
N SER A 57 30.61 -5.57 -7.86
CA SER A 57 30.02 -6.53 -8.81
C SER A 57 29.69 -5.93 -10.18
N VAL A 58 29.80 -4.61 -10.36
CA VAL A 58 29.51 -3.91 -11.63
C VAL A 58 30.22 -4.54 -12.85
N PRO A 59 31.53 -4.87 -12.83
CA PRO A 59 32.18 -5.46 -13.99
C PRO A 59 31.59 -6.82 -14.38
N ALA A 60 31.28 -7.65 -13.39
CA ALA A 60 30.68 -8.97 -13.61
C ALA A 60 29.21 -8.87 -14.06
N LEU A 61 28.44 -7.92 -13.49
CA LEU A 61 27.09 -7.59 -13.95
C LEU A 61 27.11 -7.15 -15.42
N ARG A 62 28.03 -6.26 -15.80
CA ARG A 62 28.17 -5.83 -17.19
C ARG A 62 28.48 -7.02 -18.10
N HIS A 63 29.39 -7.90 -17.71
CA HIS A 63 29.68 -9.10 -18.50
C HIS A 63 28.45 -10.00 -18.67
N SER A 64 27.70 -10.26 -17.58
CA SER A 64 26.46 -11.06 -17.61
C SER A 64 25.41 -10.43 -18.54
N LEU A 65 25.20 -9.11 -18.42
CA LEU A 65 24.27 -8.37 -19.28
C LEU A 65 24.68 -8.42 -20.76
N GLY A 66 25.97 -8.42 -21.08
CA GLY A 66 26.44 -8.50 -22.46
C GLY A 66 26.17 -9.84 -23.13
N ARG A 67 26.16 -10.90 -22.33
CA ARG A 67 25.80 -12.24 -22.82
C ARG A 67 24.29 -12.42 -22.99
N LYS A 68 23.49 -11.75 -22.16
CA LYS A 68 22.02 -11.89 -22.17
C LYS A 68 21.31 -10.90 -23.09
N LEU A 69 21.87 -9.69 -23.25
CA LEU A 69 21.29 -8.62 -24.06
C LEU A 69 22.04 -8.52 -25.40
N GLU A 70 21.86 -9.53 -26.25
CA GLU A 70 22.53 -9.64 -27.56
C GLU A 70 22.20 -8.47 -28.51
N SER A 71 21.08 -7.78 -28.30
CA SER A 71 20.64 -6.65 -29.11
C SER A 71 21.36 -5.32 -28.80
N LEU A 72 22.17 -5.27 -27.73
CA LEU A 72 22.89 -4.06 -27.34
C LEU A 72 24.34 -4.09 -27.80
N TYR A 73 24.70 -3.16 -28.69
CA TYR A 73 26.09 -2.99 -29.12
C TYR A 73 27.03 -2.55 -27.98
N ARG A 74 26.51 -1.83 -26.99
CA ARG A 74 27.27 -1.31 -25.85
C ARG A 74 26.46 -1.37 -24.57
N ILE A 75 27.10 -1.81 -23.50
CA ILE A 75 26.51 -1.79 -22.17
C ILE A 75 26.89 -0.49 -21.46
N PRO A 76 25.91 0.30 -20.98
CA PRO A 76 26.16 1.55 -20.27
C PRO A 76 27.04 1.32 -19.03
N THR A 77 27.62 2.41 -18.54
CA THR A 77 28.26 2.42 -17.23
C THR A 77 27.17 2.34 -16.17
N ILE A 78 27.19 1.28 -15.35
CA ILE A 78 26.18 1.05 -14.32
C ILE A 78 26.65 1.68 -13.02
N ARG A 79 25.79 2.51 -12.41
CA ARG A 79 25.98 3.07 -11.08
C ARG A 79 24.79 2.70 -10.20
N PHE A 80 25.09 2.14 -9.05
CA PHE A 80 24.10 1.87 -8.01
C PHE A 80 23.84 3.13 -7.19
N VAL A 81 22.57 3.46 -7.01
CA VAL A 81 22.10 4.62 -6.25
C VAL A 81 21.09 4.12 -5.22
N TYR A 82 21.33 4.44 -3.95
CA TYR A 82 20.36 4.09 -2.91
C TYR A 82 19.08 4.91 -3.06
N ASP A 83 17.95 4.24 -2.97
CA ASP A 83 16.62 4.83 -3.00
C ASP A 83 16.07 4.99 -1.58
N SER A 84 16.01 6.23 -1.09
CA SER A 84 15.42 6.57 0.21
C SER A 84 13.92 6.88 0.16
N THR A 85 13.31 6.82 -1.04
CA THR A 85 11.87 7.04 -1.23
C THR A 85 11.00 6.07 -0.43
N PRO A 86 11.27 4.74 -0.36
CA PRO A 86 10.44 3.82 0.40
C PRO A 86 10.41 4.13 1.92
N GLU A 87 11.55 4.46 2.55
CA GLU A 87 11.56 4.87 3.97
C GLU A 87 10.73 6.14 4.20
N ARG A 88 10.80 7.09 3.26
CA ARG A 88 10.06 8.34 3.34
C ARG A 88 8.56 8.11 3.21
N ALA A 89 8.13 7.20 2.33
CA ALA A 89 6.72 6.85 2.15
C ALA A 89 6.13 6.23 3.43
N GLN A 90 6.83 5.30 4.06
CA GLN A 90 6.40 4.70 5.34
C GLN A 90 6.23 5.75 6.44
N ARG A 91 7.20 6.67 6.57
CA ARG A 91 7.12 7.76 7.55
C ARG A 91 5.92 8.68 7.29
N VAL A 92 5.62 8.98 6.04
CA VAL A 92 4.45 9.80 5.68
C VAL A 92 3.15 9.07 6.00
N GLU A 93 3.07 7.76 5.69
CA GLU A 93 1.90 6.94 6.01
C GLU A 93 1.66 6.83 7.52
N GLU A 94 2.70 6.65 8.33
CA GLU A 94 2.61 6.68 9.80
C GLU A 94 2.08 8.02 10.34
N LEU A 95 2.57 9.14 9.78
CA LEU A 95 2.12 10.48 10.16
C LEU A 95 0.65 10.71 9.77
N LEU A 96 0.25 10.27 8.58
CA LEU A 96 -1.14 10.35 8.12
C LEU A 96 -2.07 9.50 8.99
N HIS A 97 -1.66 8.28 9.37
CA HIS A 97 -2.43 7.42 10.28
C HIS A 97 -2.63 8.06 11.66
N ARG A 98 -1.60 8.70 12.23
CA ARG A 98 -1.72 9.40 13.52
C ARG A 98 -2.76 10.52 13.45
N ILE A 99 -2.74 11.33 12.39
CA ILE A 99 -3.69 12.43 12.19
C ILE A 99 -5.12 11.92 12.00
N SER A 100 -5.30 10.84 11.23
CA SER A 100 -6.62 10.26 10.98
C SER A 100 -7.22 9.58 12.23
N SER A 101 -6.40 9.16 13.19
CA SER A 101 -6.87 8.60 14.47
C SER A 101 -7.30 9.67 15.49
N GLU A 102 -6.90 10.93 15.30
CA GLU A 102 -7.22 12.04 16.21
C GLU A 102 -8.47 12.83 15.76
N THR A 103 -8.98 12.57 14.55
CA THR A 103 -10.14 13.29 14.00
C THR A 103 -11.35 12.37 13.86
N VAL A 104 -12.29 12.55 14.78
CA VAL A 104 -13.70 12.12 14.85
C VAL A 104 -14.00 10.64 15.21
N PRO A 105 -14.48 10.35 16.44
CA PRO A 105 -15.28 9.15 16.65
C PRO A 105 -16.53 9.22 15.77
N ASP A 106 -16.86 8.10 15.13
CA ASP A 106 -18.10 7.84 14.39
C ASP A 106 -19.32 7.96 15.33
N SER A 107 -19.64 9.18 15.77
CA SER A 107 -20.83 9.48 16.53
C SER A 107 -21.94 9.86 15.56
N ALA A 108 -22.82 8.88 15.34
CA ALA A 108 -24.21 9.04 14.96
C ALA A 108 -24.47 9.77 13.63
N VAL A 109 -24.73 9.00 12.58
CA VAL A 109 -25.65 9.43 11.52
C VAL A 109 -27.03 9.56 12.17
N PRO A 110 -27.59 10.77 12.39
CA PRO A 110 -28.96 10.86 12.84
C PRO A 110 -29.86 10.57 11.64
N ALA A 111 -30.74 9.56 11.79
CA ALA A 111 -31.79 9.29 10.82
C ALA A 111 -32.57 10.57 10.51
N PRO A 112 -32.87 10.90 9.23
CA PRO A 112 -33.69 12.05 8.92
C PRO A 112 -35.10 11.84 9.48
N ARG A 113 -35.46 12.66 10.48
CA ARG A 113 -36.84 12.80 10.94
C ARG A 113 -37.62 13.56 9.87
N ASP A 114 -38.48 12.85 9.17
CA ASP A 114 -39.47 13.46 8.28
C ASP A 114 -40.71 13.83 9.10
N GLU A 115 -40.81 15.10 9.49
CA GLU A 115 -42.00 15.66 10.16
C GLU A 115 -42.75 16.62 9.24
N GLY A 116 -43.95 16.22 8.78
CA GLY A 116 -45.08 17.10 8.51
C GLY A 116 -45.91 16.77 7.24
N PRO A 117 -47.23 17.07 7.18
CA PRO A 117 -47.92 18.09 7.98
C PRO A 117 -49.14 17.60 8.78
N VAL A 118 -49.32 18.24 9.94
CA VAL A 118 -50.48 18.16 10.84
C VAL A 118 -51.74 18.77 10.19
N ARG A 119 -52.89 18.07 10.26
CA ARG A 119 -54.22 18.69 10.19
C ARG A 119 -55.19 18.13 11.25
N LYS A 120 -55.98 19.09 11.78
CA LYS A 120 -56.90 19.13 12.94
C LYS A 120 -58.06 18.11 12.82
N THR A 121 -58.75 17.66 13.88
CA THR A 121 -59.72 18.42 14.72
C THR A 121 -60.13 17.68 16.01
N PRO A 122 -60.62 18.39 17.06
CA PRO A 122 -61.12 17.79 18.29
C PRO A 122 -62.63 17.51 18.26
N GLY A 123 -63.09 16.41 18.88
CA GLY A 123 -64.51 16.12 19.04
C GLY A 123 -64.78 15.05 20.11
N LYS A 124 -65.25 15.49 21.28
CA LYS A 124 -65.83 14.65 22.35
C LYS A 124 -67.03 13.86 21.82
N SER A 125 -67.20 12.60 22.23
CA SER A 125 -68.45 12.16 22.86
C SER A 125 -68.31 10.80 23.54
N SER A 126 -68.65 10.81 24.82
CA SER A 126 -69.14 9.69 25.62
C SER A 126 -70.24 8.90 24.89
N ARG A 127 -70.23 7.56 25.02
CA ARG A 127 -71.42 6.79 25.40
C ARG A 127 -71.09 5.35 25.81
N ASN A 128 -71.51 5.07 27.04
CA ASN A 128 -71.62 3.80 27.72
C ASN A 128 -72.60 2.84 26.99
N GLY A 129 -72.29 1.54 26.97
CA GLY A 129 -73.11 0.48 26.35
C GLY A 129 -72.85 -0.88 27.02
N LYS A 130 -73.79 -1.28 27.86
CA LYS A 130 -73.76 -2.34 28.89
C LYS A 130 -74.19 -3.72 28.37
N ARG A 131 -73.35 -4.77 28.60
CA ARG A 131 -73.65 -6.22 28.88
C ARG A 131 -74.42 -7.05 27.81
N PRO A 132 -74.65 -8.38 28.01
CA PRO A 132 -73.72 -9.52 28.16
C PRO A 132 -74.15 -10.79 27.35
N GLY A 133 -73.36 -11.88 27.39
CA GLY A 133 -73.82 -13.27 27.10
C GLY A 133 -72.77 -14.10 26.33
N LYS A 134 -72.07 -15.05 26.95
CA LYS A 134 -72.39 -16.46 27.35
C LYS A 134 -72.16 -17.51 26.23
N ALA A 135 -71.43 -18.56 26.66
CA ALA A 135 -71.41 -19.96 26.16
C ALA A 135 -70.71 -20.17 24.79
N SER A 136 -70.05 -21.29 24.47
CA SER A 136 -69.76 -22.57 25.13
C SER A 136 -68.87 -23.36 24.16
N GLN A 137 -68.02 -24.25 24.70
CA GLN A 137 -67.61 -25.55 24.10
C GLN A 137 -66.83 -25.52 22.76
N ALA A 138 -66.11 -26.53 22.31
CA ALA A 138 -65.40 -27.71 22.84
C ALA A 138 -64.74 -28.35 21.60
N GLY A 139 -63.70 -29.16 21.78
CA GLY A 139 -63.17 -30.08 20.76
C GLY A 139 -62.02 -29.49 19.95
N SER A 140 -60.94 -30.22 19.67
CA SER A 140 -60.58 -31.61 19.96
C SER A 140 -59.07 -31.75 19.87
#